data_AF-F8PQU2-F1
#
_entry.id   AF-F8PQU2-F1
#
_cell.length_a   1.000
_cell.length_b   1.000
_cell.length_c   1.000
_cell.angle_alpha   90.00
_cell.angle_beta   90.00
_cell.angle_gamma   90.00
#
_symmetry.space_group_name_H-M   'P 1'
#
loop_
_entity.id
_entity.type
_entity.pdbx_description
1 polymer ?
#
loop_
_entity_poly.entity_id
_entity_poly.type
_entity_poly.pdbx_seq_one_letter_code
_entity_poly.pdbx_strand_id
1 'polypeptide(L)'
;MTTTPTDCEFNAPDADILLLSSEEDEFRVHKCILAAASPFFKHMFTLPQPISTYADLPEDRQLPVIPMSEHTSTLDTLLHYVYPVPDPVITSLDDLGFVIGAAVKYDFVGVISSLRKVLISPNFLHDSPTRVFAIASRYDLEYEAKIASQYTLSVNVLDCPLSDDLKYITAYSYHRLLDLHRRRAAAAQRLLKLPEDVKCMQCNGSTYGNFCPPKWWKEFERLAKQELAERPTTDVIFGMAFLAQVVETCGCPRCAASIICSYRFLDALKKQIDELPATI
;
A
#
# COMPACT_ATOMS: atom_id res chain seq x y z
N MET A 1 -14.41 -35.03 18.29
CA MET A 1 -14.77 -33.71 17.71
C MET A 1 -14.60 -33.88 16.22
N THR A 2 -15.70 -34.04 15.51
CA THR A 2 -15.72 -34.28 14.06
C THR A 2 -15.59 -32.94 13.36
N THR A 3 -14.43 -32.68 12.76
CA THR A 3 -14.21 -31.60 11.81
C THR A 3 -15.15 -31.83 10.62
N THR A 4 -16.09 -30.92 10.41
CA THR A 4 -16.84 -30.82 9.15
C THR A 4 -15.82 -30.53 8.04
N PRO A 5 -15.78 -31.31 6.95
CA PRO A 5 -14.89 -31.00 5.84
C PRO A 5 -15.32 -29.63 5.31
N THR A 6 -14.38 -28.70 5.34
CA THR A 6 -14.50 -27.46 4.57
C THR A 6 -14.66 -27.90 3.12
N ASP A 7 -15.83 -27.68 2.52
CA ASP A 7 -16.12 -28.06 1.14
C ASP A 7 -15.15 -27.26 0.25
N CYS A 8 -13.97 -27.81 -0.04
CA CYS A 8 -13.00 -27.20 -0.94
C CYS A 8 -13.56 -27.33 -2.35
N GLU A 9 -13.81 -26.20 -3.03
CA GLU A 9 -14.41 -26.18 -4.37
C GLU A 9 -13.58 -26.98 -5.40
N PHE A 10 -12.28 -27.16 -5.14
CA PHE A 10 -11.37 -27.97 -5.96
C PHE A 10 -11.38 -29.45 -5.56
N ASN A 11 -12.42 -30.16 -5.98
CA ASN A 11 -12.57 -31.61 -5.81
C ASN A 11 -12.86 -32.31 -7.15
N ALA A 12 -11.96 -32.16 -8.13
CA ALA A 12 -12.18 -32.71 -9.48
C ALA A 12 -12.10 -34.26 -9.48
N PRO A 13 -13.09 -34.97 -10.06
CA PRO A 13 -13.11 -36.43 -10.09
C PRO A 13 -12.01 -37.01 -11.00
N ASP A 14 -11.59 -36.25 -12.00
CA ASP A 14 -10.55 -36.54 -13.00
C ASP A 14 -9.18 -35.92 -12.64
N ALA A 15 -9.02 -35.42 -11.41
CA ALA A 15 -7.75 -34.94 -10.88
C ALA A 15 -6.65 -35.98 -11.00
N ASP A 16 -5.43 -35.54 -11.34
CA ASP A 16 -4.23 -36.37 -11.48
C ASP A 16 -3.16 -36.05 -10.41
N ILE A 17 -3.50 -35.16 -9.48
CA ILE A 17 -2.68 -34.78 -8.32
C ILE A 17 -3.54 -34.26 -7.17
N LEU A 18 -3.03 -34.44 -5.94
CA LEU A 18 -3.61 -33.91 -4.71
C LEU A 18 -2.61 -32.94 -4.05
N LEU A 19 -3.03 -31.71 -3.81
CA LEU A 19 -2.28 -30.76 -2.96
C LEU A 19 -2.86 -30.83 -1.55
N LEU A 20 -2.01 -30.98 -0.56
CA LEU A 20 -2.40 -31.04 0.85
C LEU A 20 -1.99 -29.73 1.53
N SER A 21 -2.94 -28.98 2.08
CA SER A 21 -2.65 -27.74 2.81
C SER A 21 -1.89 -27.99 4.10
N SER A 22 -1.37 -26.94 4.73
CA SER A 22 -0.78 -27.04 6.07
C SER A 22 -1.78 -27.45 7.15
N GLU A 23 -3.08 -27.36 6.87
CA GLU A 23 -4.20 -27.70 7.75
C GLU A 23 -4.81 -29.06 7.41
N GLU A 24 -4.14 -29.84 6.55
CA GLU A 24 -4.54 -31.17 6.10
C GLU A 24 -5.81 -31.20 5.23
N ASP A 25 -6.24 -30.06 4.67
CA ASP A 25 -7.31 -30.04 3.66
C ASP A 25 -6.76 -30.45 2.28
N GLU A 26 -7.55 -31.24 1.55
CA GLU A 26 -7.17 -31.85 0.28
C GLU A 26 -7.74 -31.07 -0.92
N PHE A 27 -6.87 -30.68 -1.85
CA PHE A 27 -7.24 -30.05 -3.11
C PHE A 27 -6.92 -30.98 -4.28
N ARG A 28 -7.96 -31.46 -4.98
CA ARG A 28 -7.81 -32.38 -6.11
C ARG A 28 -7.82 -31.60 -7.41
N VAL A 29 -6.65 -31.51 -8.03
CA VAL A 29 -6.34 -30.58 -9.12
C VAL A 29 -5.63 -31.29 -10.29
N HIS A 30 -5.26 -30.51 -11.32
CA HIS A 30 -4.72 -31.01 -12.59
C HIS A 30 -3.28 -30.52 -12.80
N LYS A 31 -2.34 -31.45 -12.97
CA LYS A 31 -0.93 -31.16 -13.28
C LYS A 31 -0.80 -30.30 -14.52
N CYS A 32 -1.60 -30.55 -15.55
CA CYS A 32 -1.54 -29.79 -16.80
C CYS A 32 -1.84 -28.30 -16.60
N ILE A 33 -2.81 -27.96 -15.75
CA ILE A 33 -3.17 -26.57 -15.42
C ILE A 33 -2.05 -25.94 -14.59
N LEU A 34 -1.62 -26.60 -13.51
CA LEU A 34 -0.53 -26.10 -12.66
C LEU A 34 0.77 -25.90 -13.45
N ALA A 35 1.13 -26.85 -14.32
CA ALA A 35 2.33 -26.77 -15.16
C ALA A 35 2.23 -25.70 -16.27
N ALA A 36 1.02 -25.41 -16.76
CA ALA A 36 0.80 -24.33 -17.71
C ALA A 36 0.92 -22.96 -17.04
N ALA A 37 0.45 -22.84 -15.79
CA ALA A 37 0.43 -21.59 -15.04
C ALA A 37 1.74 -21.30 -14.28
N SER A 38 2.52 -22.32 -13.92
CA SER A 38 3.74 -22.20 -13.12
C SER A 38 4.90 -23.01 -13.70
N PRO A 39 6.04 -22.35 -14.02
CA PRO A 39 7.28 -23.04 -14.33
C PRO A 39 7.77 -23.93 -13.19
N PHE A 40 7.59 -23.53 -11.92
CA PHE A 40 7.96 -24.35 -10.78
C PHE A 40 7.29 -25.72 -10.83
N PHE A 41 5.95 -25.76 -10.97
CA PHE A 41 5.21 -27.01 -11.05
C PHE A 41 5.57 -27.80 -12.31
N LYS A 42 5.74 -27.12 -13.44
CA LYS A 42 6.19 -27.75 -14.69
C LYS A 42 7.50 -28.50 -14.52
N HIS A 43 8.50 -27.92 -13.87
CA HIS A 43 9.78 -28.59 -13.62
C HIS A 43 9.65 -29.67 -12.56
N MET A 44 8.96 -29.40 -11.44
CA MET A 44 8.79 -30.37 -10.35
C MET A 44 8.14 -31.68 -10.82
N PHE A 45 7.16 -31.62 -11.74
CA PHE A 45 6.53 -32.81 -12.29
C PHE A 45 7.44 -33.63 -13.23
N THR A 46 8.57 -33.09 -13.67
CA THR A 46 9.58 -33.85 -14.45
C THR A 46 10.54 -34.64 -13.55
N LEU A 47 10.59 -34.31 -12.26
CA LEU A 47 11.49 -34.97 -11.32
C LEU A 47 10.97 -36.39 -10.98
N PRO A 48 11.88 -37.37 -10.78
CA PRO A 48 11.49 -38.69 -10.29
C PRO A 48 10.79 -38.55 -8.95
N GLN A 49 9.51 -38.92 -8.90
CA GLN A 49 8.76 -38.93 -7.64
C GLN A 49 9.18 -40.16 -6.83
N PRO A 50 9.43 -40.02 -5.50
CA PRO A 50 9.61 -41.18 -4.65
C PRO A 50 8.34 -42.03 -4.73
N ILE A 51 8.51 -43.34 -4.94
CA ILE A 51 7.42 -44.30 -4.97
C ILE A 51 6.72 -44.22 -3.61
N SER A 52 5.46 -43.79 -3.60
CA SER A 52 4.68 -43.58 -2.39
C SER A 52 4.54 -44.90 -1.62
N THR A 53 5.06 -44.94 -0.40
CA THR A 53 4.97 -46.07 0.55
C THR A 53 3.60 -46.25 1.19
N TYR A 54 2.54 -45.63 0.65
CA TYR A 54 1.16 -45.87 1.08
C TYR A 54 0.71 -47.25 0.55
N ALA A 55 1.24 -48.34 1.11
CA ALA A 55 1.10 -49.69 0.57
C ALA A 55 -0.27 -50.36 0.76
N ASP A 56 -1.34 -49.63 1.13
CA ASP A 56 -2.63 -50.23 1.53
C ASP A 56 -3.87 -49.70 0.78
N LEU A 57 -3.71 -48.91 -0.30
CA LEU A 57 -4.84 -48.50 -1.15
C LEU A 57 -4.76 -49.16 -2.53
N PRO A 58 -5.91 -49.47 -3.18
CA PRO A 58 -5.92 -50.01 -4.54
C PRO A 58 -5.15 -49.08 -5.51
N GLU A 59 -4.27 -49.64 -6.33
CA GLU A 59 -3.37 -48.93 -7.26
C GLU A 59 -4.10 -47.92 -8.18
N ASP A 60 -5.38 -48.16 -8.48
CA ASP A 60 -6.19 -47.33 -9.38
C ASP A 60 -6.61 -45.96 -8.79
N ARG A 61 -6.29 -45.66 -7.52
CA ARG A 61 -6.71 -44.42 -6.83
C ARG A 61 -5.61 -43.63 -6.14
N GLN A 62 -4.34 -44.00 -6.29
CA GLN A 62 -3.25 -43.28 -5.66
C GLN A 62 -2.82 -42.06 -6.46
N LEU A 63 -3.51 -40.94 -6.21
CA LEU A 63 -3.05 -39.63 -6.66
C LEU A 63 -1.77 -39.26 -5.92
N PRO A 64 -0.73 -38.77 -6.62
CA PRO A 64 0.45 -38.20 -5.97
C PRO A 64 0.03 -37.05 -5.05
N VAL A 65 0.46 -37.10 -3.80
CA VAL A 65 0.18 -36.08 -2.79
C VAL A 65 1.37 -35.13 -2.67
N ILE A 66 1.11 -33.83 -2.74
CA ILE A 66 2.12 -32.78 -2.54
C ILE A 66 1.75 -31.99 -1.30
N PRO A 67 2.54 -32.08 -0.21
CA PRO A 67 2.35 -31.23 0.95
C PRO A 67 2.75 -29.79 0.63
N MET A 68 1.87 -28.87 0.98
CA MET A 68 2.03 -27.43 0.82
C MET A 68 2.20 -26.79 2.20
N SER A 69 2.90 -25.65 2.28
CA SER A 69 3.09 -24.96 3.57
C SER A 69 2.04 -23.88 3.81
N GLU A 70 1.17 -23.65 2.84
CA GLU A 70 0.16 -22.61 2.82
C GLU A 70 -1.14 -23.12 3.45
N HIS A 71 -1.83 -22.21 4.14
CA HIS A 71 -3.15 -22.45 4.71
C HIS A 71 -4.18 -22.72 3.62
N THR A 72 -5.28 -23.38 4.00
CA THR A 72 -6.37 -23.76 3.09
C THR A 72 -6.93 -22.54 2.35
N SER A 73 -7.16 -21.42 3.03
CA SER A 73 -7.67 -20.18 2.41
C SER A 73 -6.73 -19.57 1.36
N THR A 74 -5.42 -19.67 1.60
CA THR A 74 -4.40 -19.13 0.69
C THR A 74 -4.31 -19.97 -0.58
N LEU A 75 -4.31 -21.30 -0.43
CA LEU A 75 -4.32 -22.22 -1.57
C LEU A 75 -5.60 -22.12 -2.38
N ASP A 76 -6.75 -22.05 -1.71
CA ASP A 76 -8.04 -21.88 -2.36
C ASP A 76 -8.05 -20.60 -3.22
N THR A 77 -7.68 -19.46 -2.63
CA THR A 77 -7.58 -18.18 -3.34
C THR A 77 -6.61 -18.26 -4.52
N LEU A 78 -5.43 -18.86 -4.32
CA LEU A 78 -4.41 -19.04 -5.36
C LEU A 78 -4.94 -19.88 -6.52
N LEU A 79 -5.63 -20.98 -6.23
CA LEU A 79 -6.16 -21.89 -7.24
C LEU A 79 -7.28 -21.24 -8.06
N HIS A 80 -8.08 -20.35 -7.48
CA HIS A 80 -9.08 -19.58 -8.24
C HIS A 80 -8.44 -18.70 -9.32
N TYR A 81 -7.28 -18.11 -9.06
CA TYR A 81 -6.55 -17.35 -10.10
C TYR A 81 -5.86 -18.24 -11.15
N VAL A 82 -5.62 -19.52 -10.83
CA VAL A 82 -4.93 -20.47 -11.73
C VAL A 82 -5.93 -21.19 -12.64
N TYR A 83 -7.12 -21.48 -12.12
CA TYR A 83 -8.19 -22.13 -12.85
C TYR A 83 -9.06 -21.13 -13.61
N PRO A 84 -9.78 -21.56 -14.66
CA PRO A 84 -10.70 -20.71 -15.40
C PRO A 84 -12.01 -20.48 -14.63
N VAL A 85 -11.92 -19.94 -13.42
CA VAL A 85 -13.02 -19.58 -12.54
C VAL A 85 -12.96 -18.08 -12.22
N PRO A 86 -14.04 -17.46 -11.71
CA PRO A 86 -14.01 -16.06 -11.33
C PRO A 86 -12.95 -15.78 -10.26
N ASP A 87 -12.23 -14.66 -10.42
CA ASP A 87 -11.26 -14.21 -9.42
C ASP A 87 -11.96 -13.94 -8.07
N PRO A 88 -11.36 -14.39 -6.96
CA PRO A 88 -11.93 -14.21 -5.63
C PRO A 88 -11.76 -12.77 -5.15
N VAL A 89 -12.68 -12.31 -4.31
CA VAL A 89 -12.60 -10.97 -3.71
C VAL A 89 -11.70 -11.00 -2.49
N ILE A 90 -10.54 -10.35 -2.59
CA ILE A 90 -9.60 -10.21 -1.46
C ILE A 90 -9.88 -8.88 -0.75
N THR A 91 -10.25 -8.95 0.53
CA THR A 91 -10.59 -7.77 1.35
C THR A 91 -9.53 -7.42 2.39
N SER A 92 -8.62 -8.35 2.71
CA SER A 92 -7.56 -8.14 3.71
C SER A 92 -6.18 -8.05 3.06
N LEU A 93 -5.33 -7.14 3.57
CA LEU A 93 -3.92 -7.08 3.20
C LEU A 93 -3.13 -8.29 3.70
N ASP A 94 -3.56 -8.92 4.80
CA ASP A 94 -2.91 -10.13 5.31
C ASP A 94 -3.08 -11.28 4.31
N ASP A 95 -4.33 -11.54 3.91
CA ASP A 95 -4.66 -12.55 2.90
C ASP A 95 -3.95 -12.26 1.58
N LEU A 96 -3.98 -10.99 1.13
CA LEU A 96 -3.28 -10.58 -0.09
C LEU A 96 -1.77 -10.86 0.01
N GLY A 97 -1.15 -10.52 1.14
CA GLY A 97 0.27 -10.73 1.40
C GLY A 97 0.66 -12.21 1.41
N PHE A 98 -0.19 -13.09 1.97
CA PHE A 98 0.00 -14.54 1.96
C PHE A 98 -0.11 -15.12 0.54
N VAL A 99 -1.14 -14.71 -0.21
CA VAL A 99 -1.37 -15.22 -1.58
C VAL A 99 -0.28 -14.72 -2.54
N ILE A 100 0.16 -13.47 -2.43
CA ILE A 100 1.34 -12.98 -3.19
C ILE A 100 2.58 -13.82 -2.82
N GLY A 101 2.78 -14.11 -1.53
CA GLY A 101 3.90 -14.93 -1.08
C GLY A 101 3.89 -16.33 -1.69
N ALA A 102 2.73 -16.99 -1.70
CA ALA A 102 2.54 -18.29 -2.33
C ALA A 102 2.75 -18.22 -3.85
N ALA A 103 2.19 -17.19 -4.51
CA ALA A 103 2.34 -16.99 -5.95
C ALA A 103 3.81 -16.76 -6.35
N VAL A 104 4.58 -16.01 -5.57
CA VAL A 104 6.03 -15.81 -5.77
C VAL A 104 6.79 -17.11 -5.52
N LYS A 105 6.50 -17.82 -4.42
CA LYS A 105 7.16 -19.08 -4.06
C LYS A 105 7.01 -20.15 -5.14
N TYR A 106 5.82 -20.24 -5.73
CA TYR A 106 5.48 -21.21 -6.76
C TYR A 106 5.55 -20.66 -8.18
N ASP A 107 6.14 -19.48 -8.39
CA ASP A 107 6.37 -18.87 -9.71
C ASP A 107 5.11 -18.75 -10.59
N PHE A 108 3.99 -18.35 -9.99
CA PHE A 108 2.73 -18.08 -10.70
C PHE A 108 2.69 -16.65 -11.25
N VAL A 109 3.47 -16.37 -12.30
CA VAL A 109 3.63 -15.02 -12.89
C VAL A 109 2.30 -14.35 -13.27
N GLY A 110 1.35 -15.12 -13.82
CA GLY A 110 0.02 -14.60 -14.18
C GLY A 110 -0.76 -14.12 -12.96
N VAL A 111 -0.72 -14.90 -11.88
CA VAL A 111 -1.40 -14.58 -10.62
C VAL A 111 -0.75 -13.36 -9.95
N ILE A 112 0.59 -13.32 -9.91
CA ILE A 112 1.34 -12.15 -9.39
C ILE A 112 0.89 -10.88 -10.14
N SER A 113 0.73 -10.94 -11.46
CA SER A 113 0.31 -9.80 -12.27
C SER A 113 -1.11 -9.31 -11.95
N SER A 114 -2.02 -10.21 -11.58
CA SER A 114 -3.37 -9.86 -11.13
C SER A 114 -3.35 -9.28 -9.71
N LEU A 115 -2.67 -9.94 -8.78
CA LEU A 115 -2.59 -9.51 -7.38
C LEU A 115 -1.89 -8.16 -7.22
N ARG A 116 -0.91 -7.84 -8.06
CA ARG A 116 -0.26 -6.52 -8.10
C ARG A 116 -1.27 -5.39 -8.33
N LYS A 117 -2.28 -5.59 -9.17
CA LYS A 117 -3.35 -4.61 -9.42
C LYS A 117 -4.26 -4.46 -8.21
N VAL A 118 -4.54 -5.56 -7.52
CA VAL A 118 -5.33 -5.56 -6.28
C VAL A 118 -4.58 -4.81 -5.18
N LEU A 119 -3.28 -5.02 -5.05
CA LEU A 119 -2.41 -4.38 -4.06
C LEU A 119 -2.41 -2.85 -4.16
N ILE A 120 -2.41 -2.31 -5.39
CA ILE A 120 -2.48 -0.87 -5.64
C ILE A 120 -3.92 -0.36 -5.82
N SER A 121 -4.92 -1.12 -5.40
CA SER A 121 -6.29 -0.63 -5.43
C SER A 121 -6.45 0.58 -4.50
N PRO A 122 -7.30 1.57 -4.85
CA PRO A 122 -7.49 2.76 -4.03
C PRO A 122 -7.87 2.45 -2.57
N ASN A 123 -8.64 1.38 -2.35
CA ASN A 123 -9.07 0.97 -1.02
C ASN A 123 -7.88 0.71 -0.10
N PHE A 124 -6.89 -0.07 -0.55
CA PHE A 124 -5.71 -0.37 0.27
C PHE A 124 -4.73 0.80 0.34
N LEU A 125 -4.55 1.53 -0.76
CA LEU A 125 -3.65 2.70 -0.79
C LEU A 125 -4.11 3.83 0.14
N HIS A 126 -5.41 4.03 0.29
CA HIS A 126 -5.92 5.07 1.19
C HIS A 126 -6.01 4.60 2.64
N ASP A 127 -6.36 3.33 2.88
CA ASP A 127 -6.51 2.80 4.24
C ASP A 127 -5.16 2.56 4.92
N SER A 128 -4.23 1.88 4.24
CA SER A 128 -2.99 1.38 4.85
C SER A 128 -1.78 1.49 3.90
N PRO A 129 -1.41 2.69 3.42
CA PRO A 129 -0.36 2.87 2.42
C PRO A 129 1.03 2.36 2.84
N THR A 130 1.35 2.45 4.13
CA THR A 130 2.62 1.95 4.69
C THR A 130 2.72 0.44 4.62
N ARG A 131 1.61 -0.28 4.83
CA ARG A 131 1.54 -1.74 4.67
C ARG A 131 1.66 -2.15 3.21
N VAL A 132 0.96 -1.45 2.31
CA VAL A 132 1.07 -1.68 0.86
C VAL A 132 2.51 -1.50 0.39
N PHE A 133 3.17 -0.43 0.84
CA PHE A 133 4.59 -0.18 0.57
C PHE A 133 5.47 -1.33 1.09
N ALA A 134 5.18 -1.84 2.29
CA ALA A 134 5.95 -2.91 2.89
C ALA A 134 5.81 -4.24 2.11
N ILE A 135 4.58 -4.62 1.74
CA ILE A 135 4.31 -5.82 0.93
C ILE A 135 4.98 -5.68 -0.44
N ALA A 136 4.84 -4.52 -1.09
CA ALA A 136 5.49 -4.28 -2.39
C ALA A 136 7.02 -4.37 -2.28
N SER A 137 7.61 -3.79 -1.24
CA SER A 137 9.06 -3.83 -1.01
C SER A 137 9.57 -5.23 -0.65
N ARG A 138 8.77 -6.03 0.08
CA ARG A 138 9.12 -7.40 0.46
C ARG A 138 9.28 -8.33 -0.74
N TYR A 139 8.47 -8.13 -1.77
CA TYR A 139 8.44 -8.96 -2.98
C TYR A 139 9.06 -8.28 -4.20
N ASP A 140 9.90 -7.25 -3.99
CA ASP A 140 10.60 -6.50 -5.04
C ASP A 140 9.69 -5.91 -6.15
N LEU A 141 8.45 -5.56 -5.78
CA LEU A 141 7.45 -4.95 -6.64
C LEU A 141 7.68 -3.43 -6.73
N GLU A 142 8.81 -3.03 -7.35
CA GLU A 142 9.30 -1.65 -7.34
C GLU A 142 8.31 -0.63 -7.91
N TYR A 143 7.51 -1.01 -8.91
CA TYR A 143 6.49 -0.13 -9.50
C TYR A 143 5.37 0.18 -8.48
N GLU A 144 4.88 -0.84 -7.81
CA GLU A 144 3.85 -0.75 -6.77
C GLU A 144 4.40 -0.03 -5.54
N ALA A 145 5.65 -0.28 -5.16
CA ALA A 145 6.31 0.43 -4.06
C ALA A 145 6.41 1.93 -4.34
N LYS A 146 6.70 2.34 -5.59
CA LYS A 146 6.68 3.75 -6.00
C LYS A 146 5.30 4.36 -5.85
N ILE A 147 4.25 3.70 -6.33
CA ILE A 147 2.88 4.17 -6.19
C ILE A 147 2.53 4.30 -4.71
N ALA A 148 2.74 3.25 -3.91
CA ALA A 148 2.44 3.27 -2.49
C ALA A 148 3.19 4.38 -1.75
N SER A 149 4.46 4.63 -2.10
CA SER A 149 5.28 5.68 -1.48
C SER A 149 4.65 7.07 -1.59
N GLN A 150 3.96 7.37 -2.69
CA GLN A 150 3.24 8.63 -2.85
C GLN A 150 2.09 8.77 -1.84
N TYR A 151 1.33 7.71 -1.62
CA TYR A 151 0.23 7.71 -0.67
C TYR A 151 0.71 7.74 0.77
N THR A 152 1.94 7.26 1.06
CA THR A 152 2.48 7.41 2.40
C THR A 152 2.70 8.86 2.82
N LEU A 153 2.80 9.81 1.87
CA LEU A 153 3.06 11.23 2.19
C LEU A 153 1.90 11.88 2.97
N SER A 154 0.69 11.35 2.85
CA SER A 154 -0.49 11.85 3.59
C SER A 154 -0.60 11.26 5.00
N VAL A 155 0.31 10.38 5.41
CA VAL A 155 0.32 9.78 6.75
C VAL A 155 1.63 10.06 7.47
N ASN A 156 1.57 10.15 8.80
CA ASN A 156 2.78 10.16 9.60
C ASN A 156 3.31 8.73 9.68
N VAL A 157 4.35 8.42 8.92
CA VAL A 157 4.94 7.07 8.82
C VAL A 157 5.43 6.56 10.18
N LEU A 158 5.86 7.44 11.08
CA LEU A 158 6.39 7.05 12.40
C LEU A 158 5.28 6.71 13.41
N ASP A 159 4.08 7.25 13.23
CA ASP A 159 2.93 7.01 14.11
C ASP A 159 2.03 5.88 13.59
N CYS A 160 2.33 5.34 12.41
CA CYS A 160 1.57 4.24 11.83
C CYS A 160 1.69 2.97 12.70
N PRO A 161 0.61 2.17 12.82
CA PRO A 161 0.67 0.92 13.57
C PRO A 161 1.73 -0.02 12.98
N LEU A 162 2.50 -0.66 13.85
CA LEU A 162 3.46 -1.67 13.43
C LEU A 162 2.70 -2.84 12.81
N SER A 163 3.06 -3.17 11.57
CA SER A 163 2.55 -4.34 10.86
C SER A 163 3.65 -5.38 10.74
N ASP A 164 3.23 -6.65 10.69
CA ASP A 164 4.15 -7.76 10.48
C ASP A 164 4.83 -7.70 9.11
N ASP A 165 4.22 -7.02 8.13
CA ASP A 165 4.78 -6.74 6.81
C ASP A 165 6.13 -6.01 6.90
N LEU A 166 6.30 -5.11 7.88
CA LEU A 166 7.54 -4.37 8.11
C LEU A 166 8.69 -5.26 8.61
N LYS A 167 8.41 -6.46 9.16
CA LYS A 167 9.46 -7.39 9.62
C LYS A 167 10.29 -7.94 8.46
N TYR A 168 9.72 -7.94 7.24
CA TYR A 168 10.29 -8.59 6.07
C TYR A 168 10.91 -7.61 5.07
N ILE A 169 10.83 -6.30 5.31
CA ILE A 169 11.46 -5.30 4.44
C ILE A 169 12.91 -5.06 4.84
N THR A 170 13.71 -4.65 3.87
CA THR A 170 15.09 -4.24 4.15
C THR A 170 15.10 -2.88 4.85
N ALA A 171 16.09 -2.67 5.72
CA ALA A 171 16.35 -1.36 6.30
C ALA A 171 16.63 -0.29 5.21
N TYR A 172 17.17 -0.71 4.06
CA TYR A 172 17.37 0.16 2.91
C TYR A 172 16.05 0.68 2.34
N SER A 173 15.07 -0.20 2.09
CA SER A 173 13.75 0.19 1.57
C SER A 173 13.03 1.13 2.53
N TYR A 174 13.09 0.82 3.84
CA TYR A 174 12.50 1.68 4.87
C TYR A 174 13.18 3.06 4.95
N HIS A 175 14.52 3.08 4.93
CA HIS A 175 15.28 4.34 4.94
C HIS A 175 15.01 5.18 3.69
N ARG A 176 14.83 4.57 2.52
CA ARG A 176 14.47 5.27 1.27
C ARG A 176 13.10 5.97 1.40
N LEU A 177 12.13 5.33 2.05
CA LEU A 177 10.83 5.94 2.35
C LEU A 177 10.95 7.14 3.30
N LEU A 178 11.67 6.99 4.41
CA LEU A 178 11.88 8.09 5.36
C LEU A 178 12.62 9.27 4.72
N ASP A 179 13.59 8.98 3.85
CA ASP A 179 14.34 10.02 3.16
C ASP A 179 13.49 10.77 2.12
N LEU A 180 12.55 10.09 1.45
CA LEU A 180 11.54 10.75 0.61
C LEU A 180 10.74 11.77 1.44
N HIS A 181 10.19 11.34 2.57
CA HIS A 181 9.43 12.21 3.49
C HIS A 181 10.27 13.41 3.94
N ARG A 182 11.48 13.17 4.42
CA ARG A 182 12.42 14.21 4.86
C ARG A 182 12.74 15.21 3.76
N ARG A 183 13.10 14.73 2.56
CA ARG A 183 13.47 15.59 1.42
C ARG A 183 12.28 16.43 0.96
N ARG A 184 11.10 15.83 0.86
CA ARG A 184 9.88 16.52 0.44
C ARG A 184 9.42 17.54 1.49
N ALA A 185 9.41 17.19 2.77
CA ALA A 185 9.11 18.11 3.87
C ALA A 185 10.02 19.34 3.84
N ALA A 186 11.34 19.13 3.73
CA ALA A 186 12.31 20.22 3.65
C ALA A 186 12.11 21.10 2.40
N ALA A 187 11.76 20.50 1.26
CA ALA A 187 11.47 21.25 0.04
C ALA A 187 10.17 22.07 0.16
N ALA A 188 9.09 21.47 0.67
CA ALA A 188 7.80 22.13 0.88
C ALA A 188 7.92 23.32 1.84
N GLN A 189 8.62 23.14 2.96
CA GLN A 189 8.86 24.22 3.92
C GLN A 189 9.67 25.39 3.33
N ARG A 190 10.59 25.14 2.38
CA ARG A 190 11.34 26.20 1.69
C ARG A 190 10.49 27.00 0.71
N LEU A 191 9.40 26.43 0.21
CA LEU A 191 8.46 27.10 -0.68
C LEU A 191 7.52 28.07 0.05
N LEU A 192 7.38 27.93 1.38
CA LEU A 192 6.58 28.84 2.21
C LEU A 192 7.22 30.24 2.28
N LYS A 193 7.02 31.03 1.23
CA LYS A 193 7.49 32.41 1.11
C LYS A 193 6.32 33.31 0.80
N LEU A 194 6.22 34.42 1.54
CA LEU A 194 5.20 35.42 1.34
C LEU A 194 5.62 36.41 0.23
N PRO A 195 4.79 36.60 -0.81
CA PRO A 195 4.95 37.69 -1.76
C PRO A 195 4.75 39.06 -1.12
N GLU A 196 5.46 40.09 -1.61
CA GLU A 196 5.41 41.43 -1.01
C GLU A 196 4.04 42.12 -1.12
N ASP A 197 3.23 41.74 -2.10
CA ASP A 197 1.90 42.28 -2.38
C ASP A 197 0.79 41.74 -1.45
N VAL A 198 1.06 40.64 -0.74
CA VAL A 198 0.10 40.06 0.20
C VAL A 198 0.08 40.87 1.49
N LYS A 199 -0.98 41.66 1.67
CA LYS A 199 -1.19 42.52 2.83
C LYS A 199 -2.56 42.30 3.47
N CYS A 200 -2.64 42.54 4.77
CA CYS A 200 -3.89 42.66 5.52
C CYS A 200 -4.10 44.12 5.90
N MET A 201 -5.27 44.67 5.57
CA MET A 201 -5.60 46.09 5.81
C MET A 201 -5.38 46.53 7.26
N GLN A 202 -5.58 45.64 8.23
CA GLN A 202 -5.40 45.97 9.66
C GLN A 202 -3.98 45.68 10.16
N CYS A 203 -3.33 44.59 9.72
CA CYS A 203 -1.96 44.28 10.14
C CYS A 203 -0.94 45.23 9.51
N ASN A 204 -1.19 45.68 8.29
CA ASN A 204 -0.28 46.47 7.48
C ASN A 204 -0.72 47.94 7.34
N GLY A 205 -1.77 48.36 8.06
CA GLY A 205 -2.31 49.71 7.95
C GLY A 205 -1.47 50.80 8.63
N SER A 206 -0.49 50.44 9.48
CA SER A 206 0.42 51.40 10.11
C SER A 206 1.75 51.50 9.36
N THR A 207 2.44 52.64 9.50
CA THR A 207 3.72 52.92 8.84
C THR A 207 4.78 51.86 9.15
N TYR A 208 4.81 51.39 10.40
CA TYR A 208 5.72 50.32 10.83
C TYR A 208 5.23 48.92 10.45
N GLY A 209 3.91 48.71 10.35
CA GLY A 209 3.30 47.43 9.98
C GLY A 209 3.38 47.12 8.49
N ASN A 210 3.57 48.12 7.63
CA ASN A 210 3.58 47.94 6.17
C ASN A 210 4.67 46.96 5.69
N PHE A 211 5.83 46.97 6.35
CA PHE A 211 6.96 46.09 6.02
C PHE A 211 6.88 44.70 6.67
N CYS A 212 5.91 44.48 7.56
CA CYS A 212 5.76 43.20 8.25
C CYS A 212 4.84 42.24 7.47
N PRO A 213 5.07 40.92 7.51
CA PRO A 213 4.07 39.94 7.08
C PRO A 213 2.76 40.10 7.86
N PRO A 214 1.58 39.90 7.23
CA PRO A 214 0.31 39.79 7.93
C PRO A 214 0.38 38.77 9.08
N LYS A 215 -0.36 39.00 10.16
CA LYS A 215 -0.38 38.09 11.31
C LYS A 215 -0.77 36.66 10.92
N TRP A 216 -1.76 36.53 10.02
CA TRP A 216 -2.19 35.22 9.53
C TRP A 216 -1.07 34.47 8.81
N TRP A 217 -0.21 35.16 8.05
CA TRP A 217 0.88 34.49 7.35
C TRP A 217 1.91 33.92 8.32
N LYS A 218 2.29 34.68 9.35
CA LYS A 218 3.23 34.20 10.37
C LYS A 218 2.70 32.93 11.05
N GLU A 219 1.39 32.92 11.34
CA GLU A 219 0.75 31.78 11.99
C GLU A 219 0.55 30.59 11.05
N PHE A 220 0.15 30.86 9.81
CA PHE A 220 0.09 29.86 8.73
C PHE A 220 1.45 29.21 8.52
N GLU A 221 2.52 29.99 8.37
CA GLU A 221 3.87 29.48 8.16
C GLU A 221 4.33 28.61 9.33
N ARG A 222 4.06 29.03 10.57
CA ARG A 222 4.40 28.27 11.78
C ARG A 222 3.67 26.93 11.83
N LEU A 223 2.36 26.93 11.66
CA LEU A 223 1.53 25.71 11.70
C LEU A 223 1.81 24.81 10.50
N ALA A 224 1.96 25.38 9.30
CA ALA A 224 2.22 24.63 8.08
C ALA A 224 3.59 23.96 8.13
N LYS A 225 4.61 24.59 8.74
CA LYS A 225 5.91 23.93 8.97
C LYS A 225 5.79 22.72 9.88
N GLN A 226 4.94 22.78 10.91
CA GLN A 226 4.69 21.64 11.81
C GLN A 226 3.98 20.52 11.05
N GLU A 227 2.89 20.83 10.34
CA GLU A 227 2.15 19.84 9.57
C GLU A 227 2.99 19.21 8.45
N LEU A 228 3.70 20.01 7.66
CA LEU A 228 4.55 19.52 6.57
C LEU A 228 5.74 18.69 7.05
N ALA A 229 6.12 18.78 8.33
CA ALA A 229 7.16 17.93 8.90
C ALA A 229 6.67 16.50 9.14
N GLU A 230 5.37 16.32 9.40
CA GLU A 230 4.74 15.02 9.62
C GLU A 230 4.12 14.46 8.33
N ARG A 231 3.41 15.31 7.58
CA ARG A 231 2.69 14.99 6.34
C ARG A 231 3.05 15.99 5.26
N PRO A 232 4.04 15.71 4.38
CA PRO A 232 4.52 16.63 3.37
C PRO A 232 3.56 16.75 2.15
N THR A 233 2.27 16.94 2.39
CA THR A 233 1.23 17.17 1.38
C THR A 233 0.49 18.48 1.61
N THR A 234 -0.31 18.87 0.61
CA THR A 234 -1.08 20.12 0.63
C THR A 234 -2.50 19.94 1.17
N ASP A 235 -2.93 18.70 1.40
CA ASP A 235 -4.33 18.36 1.74
C ASP A 235 -4.81 19.03 3.02
N VAL A 236 -3.93 19.10 4.02
CA VAL A 236 -4.25 19.64 5.35
C VAL A 236 -4.06 21.16 5.38
N ILE A 237 -2.87 21.65 5.01
CA ILE A 237 -2.49 23.06 5.23
C ILE A 237 -3.33 24.06 4.43
N PHE A 238 -3.92 23.65 3.30
CA PHE A 238 -4.84 24.50 2.52
C PHE A 238 -6.32 24.16 2.76
N GLY A 239 -6.61 23.24 3.68
CA GLY A 239 -7.97 22.89 4.08
C GLY A 239 -8.66 24.03 4.83
N MET A 240 -9.98 24.14 4.67
CA MET A 240 -10.77 25.19 5.33
C MET A 240 -10.67 25.16 6.86
N ALA A 241 -10.61 23.96 7.46
CA ALA A 241 -10.46 23.80 8.90
C ALA A 241 -9.10 24.36 9.39
N PHE A 242 -8.02 24.08 8.67
CA PHE A 242 -6.69 24.59 8.99
C PHE A 242 -6.62 26.12 8.85
N LEU A 243 -7.16 26.67 7.75
CA LEU A 243 -7.20 28.12 7.54
C LEU A 243 -8.07 28.83 8.59
N ALA A 244 -9.18 28.22 9.03
CA ALA A 244 -10.00 28.75 10.12
C ALA A 244 -9.20 28.81 11.44
N GLN A 245 -8.48 27.73 11.78
CA GLN A 245 -7.60 27.70 12.96
C GLN A 245 -6.53 28.80 12.91
N VAL A 246 -5.92 29.05 11.74
CA VAL A 246 -4.96 30.15 11.54
C VAL A 246 -5.60 31.50 11.84
N VAL A 247 -6.82 31.75 11.34
CA VAL A 247 -7.54 33.01 11.57
C VAL A 247 -7.88 33.20 13.04
N GLU A 248 -8.39 32.17 13.70
CA GLU A 248 -8.72 32.21 15.13
C GLU A 248 -7.48 32.51 15.99
N THR A 249 -6.37 31.83 15.70
CA THR A 249 -5.12 31.98 16.46
C THR A 249 -4.45 33.33 16.22
N CYS A 250 -4.54 33.90 15.00
CA CYS A 250 -3.91 35.19 14.70
C CYS A 250 -4.60 36.40 15.35
N GLY A 251 -5.87 36.25 15.77
CA GLY A 251 -6.64 37.26 16.52
C GLY A 251 -6.95 38.56 15.77
N CYS A 252 -6.83 38.58 14.43
CA CYS A 252 -7.11 39.77 13.62
C CYS A 252 -8.40 39.60 12.80
N PRO A 253 -9.40 40.49 12.96
CA PRO A 253 -10.72 40.30 12.34
C PRO A 253 -10.72 40.48 10.81
N ARG A 254 -9.66 41.08 10.24
CA ARG A 254 -9.51 41.29 8.80
C ARG A 254 -8.65 40.24 8.10
N CYS A 255 -8.03 39.33 8.85
CA CYS A 255 -7.16 38.32 8.27
C CYS A 255 -7.91 37.28 7.44
N ALA A 256 -9.15 36.91 7.81
CA ALA A 256 -9.98 36.01 7.00
C ALA A 256 -10.20 36.55 5.58
N ALA A 257 -10.56 37.83 5.46
CA ALA A 257 -10.72 38.48 4.15
C ALA A 257 -9.39 38.56 3.38
N SER A 258 -8.27 38.84 4.07
CA SER A 258 -6.93 38.86 3.46
C SER A 258 -6.55 37.50 2.86
N ILE A 259 -6.84 36.39 3.56
CA ILE A 259 -6.63 35.02 3.05
C ILE A 259 -7.45 34.79 1.78
N ILE A 260 -8.75 35.11 1.82
CA ILE A 260 -9.64 34.94 0.66
C ILE A 260 -9.17 35.77 -0.53
N CYS A 261 -8.76 37.03 -0.32
CA CYS A 261 -8.20 37.87 -1.38
C CYS A 261 -6.87 37.33 -1.92
N SER A 262 -6.13 36.55 -1.13
CA SER A 262 -4.85 35.95 -1.50
C SER A 262 -4.99 34.56 -2.14
N TYR A 263 -6.20 34.14 -2.53
CA TYR A 263 -6.45 32.77 -3.05
C TYR A 263 -5.55 32.39 -4.23
N ARG A 264 -5.23 33.32 -5.14
CA ARG A 264 -4.37 33.04 -6.30
C ARG A 264 -2.95 32.67 -5.88
N PHE A 265 -2.44 33.37 -4.87
CA PHE A 265 -1.13 33.06 -4.29
C PHE A 265 -1.16 31.69 -3.60
N LEU A 266 -2.18 31.41 -2.80
CA LEU A 266 -2.31 30.14 -2.09
C LEU A 266 -2.47 28.95 -3.07
N ASP A 267 -3.23 29.13 -4.16
CA ASP A 267 -3.37 28.11 -5.22
C ASP A 267 -2.05 27.88 -5.98
N ALA A 268 -1.30 28.95 -6.28
CA ALA A 268 0.01 28.83 -6.90
C ALA A 268 1.02 28.14 -5.97
N LEU A 269 1.02 28.48 -4.67
CA LEU A 269 1.87 27.84 -3.68
C LEU A 269 1.50 26.35 -3.52
N LYS A 270 0.19 26.03 -3.49
CA LYS A 270 -0.30 24.65 -3.46
C LYS A 270 0.25 23.85 -4.64
N LYS A 271 0.10 24.37 -5.87
CA LYS A 271 0.64 23.73 -7.09
C LYS A 271 2.15 23.49 -7.02
N GLN A 272 2.92 24.47 -6.55
CA GLN A 272 4.38 24.32 -6.41
C GLN A 272 4.77 23.21 -5.41
N ILE A 273 4.01 23.05 -4.32
CA ILE A 273 4.25 21.99 -3.35
C ILE A 273 3.81 20.63 -3.94
N ASP A 274 2.69 20.57 -4.65
CA ASP A 274 2.20 19.34 -5.28
C ASP A 274 3.17 18.82 -6.36
N GLU A 275 3.80 19.73 -7.13
CA GLU A 275 4.81 19.42 -8.17
C GLU A 275 6.15 18.88 -7.63
N LEU A 276 6.38 18.90 -6.31
CA LEU A 276 7.59 18.33 -5.73
C LEU A 276 7.70 16.81 -6.03
N PRO A 277 8.90 16.23 -6.01
CA PRO A 277 9.07 14.78 -6.14
C PRO A 277 8.26 14.01 -5.08
N ALA A 278 7.39 13.09 -5.52
CA ALA A 278 6.41 12.42 -4.69
C ALA A 278 6.63 10.90 -4.54
N THR A 279 7.67 10.35 -5.16
CA THR A 279 7.97 8.92 -5.12
C THR A 279 9.43 8.66 -4.78
N ILE A 280 9.71 7.46 -4.28
CA ILE A 280 11.06 6.96 -3.98
C ILE A 280 11.95 6.75 -5.22
#